data_AF-A0A432GWI2-F1
#
_entry.id   AF-A0A432GWI2-F1
#
_cell.length_a   1.000
_cell.length_b   1.000
_cell.length_c   1.000
_cell.angle_alpha   90.00
_cell.angle_beta   90.00
_cell.angle_gamma   90.00
#
_symmetry.space_group_name_H-M   'P 1'
#
loop_
_entity.id
_entity.type
_entity.pdbx_description
1 polymer ?
#
loop_
_entity_poly.entity_id
_entity_poly.type
_entity_poly.pdbx_seq_one_letter_code
_entity_poly.pdbx_strand_id
1 'polypeptide(L)'
;MFFEEIKQIVSTFREAVNLFLSRIFNKGVPIAEDMTTLILIGFAIFIILLCLFVWYRQHSRSLKSKAPEELSRRKKEKRLVQLEKEHAKTLELQIKEEEKLREEKESAKLAKAEQREKELQEKIASIEEERLNQQVLQREIEKTTETVETPDEVDSFLERLRKGVVKTRTQFQDNLAEAVLGRKEINEDLLDDLEEVL
;
A
#
# COMPACT_ATOMS: atom_id res chain seq x y z
N MET A 1 -22.70 51.65 62.53
CA MET A 1 -21.28 51.30 62.79
C MET A 1 -20.46 51.27 61.50
N PHE A 2 -20.60 50.27 60.62
CA PHE A 2 -19.77 50.17 59.39
C PHE A 2 -19.83 51.39 58.47
N PHE A 3 -21.02 51.97 58.25
CA PHE A 3 -21.18 53.15 57.40
C PHE A 3 -20.55 54.42 57.98
N GLU A 4 -20.55 54.57 59.31
CA GLU A 4 -19.93 55.73 59.97
C GLU A 4 -18.40 55.63 59.91
N GLU A 5 -17.85 54.44 60.10
CA GLU A 5 -16.40 54.18 59.97
C GLU A 5 -15.92 54.44 58.54
N ILE A 6 -16.65 53.97 57.52
CA ILE A 6 -16.32 54.24 56.11
C ILE A 6 -16.39 55.75 55.83
N LYS A 7 -17.40 56.45 56.33
CA LYS A 7 -17.54 57.90 56.14
C LYS A 7 -16.37 58.65 56.78
N GLN A 8 -15.93 58.23 57.96
CA GLN A 8 -14.79 58.81 58.66
C GLN A 8 -13.46 58.55 57.91
N ILE A 9 -13.26 57.33 57.41
CA ILE A 9 -12.08 56.99 56.60
C ILE A 9 -12.05 57.83 55.32
N VAL A 10 -13.19 57.96 54.63
CA VAL A 10 -13.30 58.74 53.40
C VAL A 10 -13.06 60.22 53.66
N SER A 11 -13.57 60.78 54.77
CA SER A 11 -13.32 62.19 55.12
C SER A 11 -11.86 62.45 55.44
N THR A 12 -11.23 61.59 56.26
CA THR A 12 -9.80 61.72 56.60
C THR A 12 -8.91 61.55 55.37
N PHE A 13 -9.23 60.59 54.50
CA PHE A 13 -8.52 60.40 53.24
C PHE A 13 -8.65 61.61 52.31
N ARG A 14 -9.86 62.16 52.19
CA ARG A 14 -10.13 63.35 51.37
C ARG A 14 -9.34 64.57 51.87
N GLU A 15 -9.25 64.79 53.17
CA GLU A 15 -8.43 65.86 53.76
C GLU A 15 -6.94 65.66 53.46
N ALA A 16 -6.43 64.44 53.62
CA ALA A 16 -5.04 64.11 53.31
C ALA A 16 -4.72 64.34 51.82
N VAL A 17 -5.62 63.94 50.93
CA VAL A 17 -5.48 64.16 49.48
C VAL A 17 -5.58 65.64 49.14
N ASN A 18 -6.49 66.39 49.77
CA ASN A 18 -6.59 67.84 49.56
C ASN A 18 -5.28 68.53 49.96
N LEU A 19 -4.72 68.21 51.13
CA LEU A 19 -3.44 68.76 51.58
C LEU A 19 -2.29 68.40 50.63
N PHE A 20 -2.26 67.17 50.13
CA PHE A 20 -1.25 66.69 49.18
C PHE A 20 -1.35 67.41 47.83
N LEU A 21 -2.55 67.48 47.24
CA LEU A 21 -2.80 68.19 45.99
C LEU A 21 -2.53 69.68 46.14
N SER A 22 -2.90 70.27 47.27
CA SER A 22 -2.65 71.68 47.58
C SER A 22 -1.15 71.98 47.64
N ARG A 23 -0.34 71.09 48.25
CA ARG A 23 1.11 71.22 48.28
C ARG A 23 1.74 71.15 46.89
N ILE A 24 1.23 70.29 46.01
CA ILE A 24 1.79 70.08 44.67
C ILE A 24 1.32 71.15 43.67
N PHE A 25 0.03 71.49 43.68
CA PHE A 25 -0.61 72.27 42.64
C PHE A 25 -1.03 73.68 43.09
N ASN A 26 -1.15 73.94 44.39
CA ASN A 26 -1.67 75.21 44.93
C ASN A 26 -0.76 75.84 46.00
N LYS A 27 0.56 75.61 45.93
CA LYS A 27 1.58 76.18 46.85
C LYS A 27 1.28 76.00 48.35
N GLY A 28 0.53 74.94 48.71
CA GLY A 28 0.13 74.63 50.07
C GLY A 28 -1.17 75.28 50.55
N VAL A 29 -1.87 76.05 49.70
CA VAL A 29 -3.18 76.63 50.03
C VAL A 29 -4.27 75.57 49.81
N PRO A 30 -5.12 75.29 50.82
CA PRO A 30 -6.16 74.27 50.71
C PRO A 30 -7.11 74.58 49.55
N ILE A 31 -7.36 73.58 48.71
CA ILE A 31 -8.27 73.68 47.57
C ILE A 31 -9.71 73.55 48.08
N ALA A 32 -10.61 74.31 47.49
CA ALA A 32 -12.04 74.26 47.81
C ALA A 32 -12.58 72.83 47.70
N GLU A 33 -13.43 72.47 48.63
CA GLU A 33 -13.98 71.13 48.80
C GLU A 33 -14.64 70.57 47.53
N ASP A 34 -15.40 71.39 46.81
CA ASP A 34 -16.08 71.00 45.56
C ASP A 34 -15.13 70.82 44.37
N MET A 35 -14.02 71.56 44.37
CA MET A 35 -12.98 71.43 43.34
C MET A 35 -12.19 70.13 43.53
N THR A 36 -11.88 69.77 44.78
CA THR A 36 -11.18 68.50 45.08
C THR A 36 -11.99 67.27 44.68
N THR A 37 -13.31 67.30 44.90
CA THR A 37 -14.20 66.19 44.51
C THR A 37 -14.31 66.08 42.99
N LEU A 38 -14.41 67.20 42.27
CA LEU A 38 -14.39 67.21 40.80
C LEU A 38 -13.07 66.65 40.23
N ILE A 39 -11.93 67.01 40.81
CA ILE A 39 -10.62 66.48 40.42
C ILE A 39 -10.56 64.97 40.64
N LEU A 40 -11.01 64.48 41.79
CA LEU A 40 -11.04 63.04 42.11
C LEU A 40 -11.96 62.25 41.16
N ILE A 41 -13.14 62.78 40.84
CA ILE A 41 -14.06 62.18 39.87
C ILE A 41 -13.40 62.13 38.48
N GLY A 42 -12.72 63.20 38.07
CA GLY A 42 -11.97 63.24 36.82
C GLY A 42 -10.88 62.17 36.75
N PHE A 43 -10.10 61.99 37.82
CA PHE A 43 -9.10 60.93 37.91
C PHE A 43 -9.72 59.54 37.87
N ALA A 44 -10.86 59.32 38.54
CA ALA A 44 -11.56 58.03 38.50
C ALA A 44 -12.02 57.68 37.08
N ILE A 45 -12.62 58.64 36.36
CA ILE A 45 -13.03 58.46 34.95
C ILE A 45 -11.81 58.19 34.07
N PHE A 46 -10.71 58.93 34.28
CA PHE A 46 -9.49 58.74 33.51
C PHE A 46 -8.90 57.33 33.68
N ILE A 47 -8.89 56.80 34.91
CA ILE A 47 -8.44 55.42 35.18
C ILE A 47 -9.34 54.41 34.47
N ILE A 48 -10.67 54.60 34.51
CA ILE A 48 -11.62 53.73 33.80
C ILE A 48 -11.35 53.74 32.28
N LEU A 49 -11.13 54.91 31.69
CA LEU A 49 -10.79 55.03 30.26
C LEU A 49 -9.47 54.34 29.92
N LEU A 50 -8.44 54.44 30.76
CA LEU A 50 -7.19 53.72 30.57
C LEU A 50 -7.37 52.21 30.63
N CYS A 51 -8.15 51.70 31.59
CA CYS A 51 -8.49 50.29 31.69
C CYS A 51 -9.21 49.79 30.43
N LEU A 52 -10.20 50.55 29.93
CA LEU A 52 -10.91 50.24 28.69
C LEU A 52 -9.97 50.28 27.48
N PHE A 53 -9.04 51.24 27.42
CA PHE A 53 -8.09 51.35 26.32
C PHE A 53 -7.08 50.19 26.29
N VAL A 54 -6.57 49.78 27.46
CA VAL A 54 -5.70 48.60 27.59
C VAL A 54 -6.46 47.34 27.20
N TRP A 55 -7.69 47.18 27.70
CA TRP A 55 -8.55 46.05 27.34
C TRP A 55 -8.84 46.02 25.84
N TYR A 56 -9.20 47.16 25.24
CA TYR A 56 -9.46 47.28 23.81
C TYR A 56 -8.21 46.97 22.97
N ARG A 57 -7.02 47.46 23.34
CA ARG A 57 -5.76 47.11 22.65
C ARG A 57 -5.49 45.60 22.72
N GLN A 58 -5.66 45.00 23.89
CA GLN A 58 -5.41 43.57 24.09
C GLN A 58 -6.41 42.72 23.31
N HIS A 59 -7.70 43.07 23.38
CA HIS A 59 -8.75 42.38 22.66
C HIS A 59 -8.60 42.55 21.14
N SER A 60 -8.28 43.75 20.66
CA SER A 60 -8.01 44.01 19.24
C SER A 60 -6.81 43.20 18.72
N ARG A 61 -5.76 43.01 19.52
CA ARG A 61 -4.63 42.13 19.16
C ARG A 61 -5.06 40.66 19.01
N SER A 62 -5.93 40.17 19.91
CA SER A 62 -6.47 38.80 19.82
C SER A 62 -7.39 38.59 18.61
N LEU A 63 -8.18 39.60 18.23
CA LEU A 63 -9.00 39.53 17.02
C LEU A 63 -8.14 39.58 15.75
N LYS A 64 -7.08 40.39 15.74
CA LYS A 64 -6.13 40.47 14.63
C LYS A 64 -5.30 39.22 14.43
N SER A 65 -5.15 38.33 15.41
CA SER A 65 -4.47 37.04 15.21
C SER A 65 -5.39 35.98 14.60
N LYS A 66 -6.71 36.03 14.86
CA LYS A 66 -7.68 35.06 14.31
C LYS A 66 -7.96 35.23 12.81
N ALA A 67 -8.04 36.48 12.34
CA ALA A 67 -8.28 36.78 10.91
C ALA A 67 -7.21 36.25 9.92
N PRO A 68 -5.89 36.42 10.16
CA PRO A 68 -4.85 35.88 9.28
C PRO A 68 -4.75 34.35 9.37
N GLU A 69 -5.12 33.76 10.52
CA GLU A 69 -5.12 32.32 10.73
C GLU A 69 -6.20 31.60 9.90
N GLU A 70 -7.40 32.18 9.80
CA GLU A 70 -8.46 31.64 8.92
C GLU A 70 -8.12 31.72 7.43
N LEU A 71 -7.51 32.83 6.98
CA LEU A 71 -7.02 32.95 5.60
C LEU A 71 -5.90 31.94 5.29
N SER A 72 -4.98 31.74 6.23
CA SER A 72 -3.93 30.73 6.14
C SER A 72 -4.52 29.31 6.06
N ARG A 73 -5.54 29.00 6.87
CA ARG A 73 -6.22 27.71 6.87
C ARG A 73 -6.90 27.41 5.53
N ARG A 74 -7.68 28.36 4.99
CA ARG A 74 -8.31 28.22 3.66
C ARG A 74 -7.28 28.03 2.55
N LYS A 75 -6.12 28.71 2.63
CA LYS A 75 -5.04 28.56 1.64
C LYS A 75 -4.38 27.18 1.72
N LYS A 76 -4.18 26.64 2.92
CA LYS A 76 -3.63 25.28 3.14
C LYS A 76 -4.60 24.20 2.63
N GLU A 77 -5.88 24.35 2.93
CA GLU A 77 -6.93 23.42 2.48
C GLU A 77 -7.04 23.34 0.96
N LYS A 78 -6.99 24.50 0.26
CA LYS A 78 -6.94 24.52 -1.21
C LYS A 78 -5.74 23.78 -1.80
N ARG A 79 -4.58 23.86 -1.14
CA ARG A 79 -3.37 23.14 -1.58
C ARG A 79 -3.50 21.63 -1.38
N LEU A 80 -4.08 21.19 -0.26
CA LEU A 80 -4.35 19.79 -0.01
C LEU A 80 -5.28 19.20 -1.07
N VAL A 81 -6.38 19.88 -1.38
CA VAL A 81 -7.33 19.45 -2.42
C VAL A 81 -6.66 19.41 -3.81
N GLN A 82 -5.75 20.33 -4.12
CA GLN A 82 -4.98 20.27 -5.37
C GLN A 82 -4.06 19.05 -5.42
N LEU A 83 -3.35 18.78 -4.32
CA LEU A 83 -2.41 17.67 -4.21
C LEU A 83 -3.12 16.31 -4.29
N GLU A 84 -4.29 16.17 -3.65
CA GLU A 84 -5.14 14.98 -3.77
C GLU A 84 -5.63 14.78 -5.21
N LYS A 85 -6.04 15.85 -5.91
CA LYS A 85 -6.43 15.78 -7.32
C LYS A 85 -5.28 15.38 -8.24
N GLU A 86 -4.07 15.86 -7.98
CA GLU A 86 -2.87 15.46 -8.72
C GLU A 86 -2.56 13.97 -8.47
N HIS A 87 -2.57 13.53 -7.22
CA HIS A 87 -2.38 12.13 -6.89
C HIS A 87 -3.43 11.23 -7.55
N ALA A 88 -4.71 11.59 -7.51
CA ALA A 88 -5.78 10.84 -8.15
C ALA A 88 -5.55 10.70 -9.67
N LYS A 89 -5.19 11.78 -10.36
CA LYS A 89 -4.85 11.74 -11.80
C LYS A 89 -3.65 10.85 -12.09
N THR A 90 -2.64 10.88 -11.22
CA THR A 90 -1.42 10.07 -11.39
C THR A 90 -1.75 8.59 -11.24
N LEU A 91 -2.59 8.25 -10.26
CA LEU A 91 -3.10 6.89 -10.03
C LEU A 91 -3.94 6.39 -11.20
N GLU A 92 -4.85 7.22 -11.74
CA GLU A 92 -5.64 6.88 -12.93
C GLU A 92 -4.75 6.61 -14.15
N LEU A 93 -3.68 7.40 -14.36
CA LEU A 93 -2.73 7.16 -15.43
C LEU A 93 -1.99 5.83 -15.27
N GLN A 94 -1.53 5.52 -14.05
CA GLN A 94 -0.87 4.25 -13.76
C GLN A 94 -1.79 3.05 -13.97
N ILE A 95 -3.04 3.13 -13.50
CA ILE A 95 -4.03 2.06 -13.69
C ILE A 95 -4.26 1.83 -15.18
N LYS A 96 -4.42 2.91 -15.97
CA LYS A 96 -4.62 2.82 -17.42
C LYS A 96 -3.41 2.21 -18.16
N GLU A 97 -2.20 2.52 -17.71
CA GLU A 97 -0.98 1.94 -18.27
C GLU A 97 -0.84 0.45 -17.93
N GLU A 98 -1.12 0.07 -16.67
CA GLU A 98 -1.14 -1.33 -16.25
C GLU A 98 -2.21 -2.15 -17.00
N GLU A 99 -3.40 -1.58 -17.21
CA GLU A 99 -4.49 -2.23 -17.95
C GLU A 99 -4.08 -2.49 -19.40
N LYS A 100 -3.51 -1.49 -20.10
CA LYS A 100 -2.96 -1.67 -21.45
C LYS A 100 -1.88 -2.75 -21.50
N LEU A 101 -1.00 -2.78 -20.51
CA LEU A 101 0.09 -3.75 -20.45
C LEU A 101 -0.44 -5.16 -20.15
N ARG A 102 -1.54 -5.29 -19.41
CA ARG A 102 -2.26 -6.56 -19.24
C ARG A 102 -2.92 -7.01 -20.53
N GLU A 103 -3.64 -6.13 -21.24
CA GLU A 103 -4.25 -6.43 -22.54
C GLU A 103 -3.19 -6.84 -23.58
N GLU A 104 -2.04 -6.17 -23.62
CA GLU A 104 -0.93 -6.53 -24.49
C GLU A 104 -0.34 -7.91 -24.12
N LYS A 105 -0.20 -8.21 -22.81
CA LYS A 105 0.24 -9.53 -22.35
C LYS A 105 -0.76 -10.63 -22.68
N GLU A 106 -2.06 -10.37 -22.57
CA GLU A 106 -3.11 -11.33 -22.90
C GLU A 106 -3.19 -11.57 -24.40
N SER A 107 -3.18 -10.53 -25.22
CA SER A 107 -3.15 -10.65 -26.68
C SER A 107 -1.88 -11.36 -27.17
N ALA A 108 -0.71 -11.07 -26.58
CA ALA A 108 0.53 -11.77 -26.91
C ALA A 108 0.50 -13.26 -26.50
N LYS A 109 -0.15 -13.61 -25.38
CA LYS A 109 -0.36 -15.01 -24.98
C LYS A 109 -1.31 -15.72 -25.93
N LEU A 110 -2.41 -15.08 -26.33
CA LEU A 110 -3.36 -15.62 -27.29
C LEU A 110 -2.71 -15.85 -28.66
N ALA A 111 -1.94 -14.88 -29.17
CA ALA A 111 -1.21 -15.04 -30.43
C ALA A 111 -0.20 -16.20 -30.38
N LYS A 112 0.51 -16.36 -29.25
CA LYS A 112 1.42 -17.52 -29.05
C LYS A 112 0.67 -18.84 -28.97
N ALA A 113 -0.52 -18.86 -28.37
CA ALA A 113 -1.35 -20.06 -28.30
C ALA A 113 -1.90 -20.44 -29.68
N GLU A 114 -2.38 -19.47 -30.46
CA GLU A 114 -2.85 -19.67 -31.84
C GLU A 114 -1.72 -20.18 -32.75
N GLN A 115 -0.50 -19.65 -32.60
CA GLN A 115 0.64 -20.14 -33.37
C GLN A 115 1.01 -21.59 -33.02
N ARG A 116 0.95 -21.97 -31.74
CA ARG A 116 1.15 -23.36 -31.31
C ARG A 116 0.05 -24.28 -31.82
N GLU A 117 -1.19 -23.81 -31.89
CA GLU A 117 -2.30 -24.58 -32.44
C GLU A 117 -2.10 -24.85 -33.94
N LYS A 118 -1.68 -23.84 -34.71
CA LYS A 118 -1.33 -24.00 -36.13
C LYS A 118 -0.17 -24.99 -36.32
N GLU A 119 0.88 -24.90 -35.52
CA GLU A 119 2.01 -25.83 -35.56
C GLU A 119 1.58 -27.28 -35.23
N LEU A 120 0.68 -27.45 -34.25
CA LEU A 120 0.13 -28.76 -33.91
C LEU A 120 -0.77 -29.30 -35.03
N GLN A 121 -1.61 -28.47 -35.65
CA GLN A 121 -2.43 -28.87 -36.79
C GLN A 121 -1.57 -29.28 -37.99
N GLU A 122 -0.48 -28.57 -38.27
CA GLU A 122 0.47 -28.93 -39.33
C GLU A 122 1.16 -30.27 -39.04
N LYS A 123 1.59 -30.51 -37.79
CA LYS A 123 2.15 -31.81 -37.38
C LYS A 123 1.13 -32.94 -37.46
N ILE A 124 -0.14 -32.68 -37.12
CA ILE A 124 -1.20 -33.69 -37.26
C ILE A 124 -1.41 -34.01 -38.74
N ALA A 125 -1.47 -33.00 -39.61
CA ALA A 125 -1.60 -33.21 -41.05
C ALA A 125 -0.41 -33.98 -41.63
N SER A 126 0.83 -33.67 -41.22
CA SER A 126 2.01 -34.40 -41.70
C SER A 126 2.03 -35.86 -41.23
N ILE A 127 1.61 -36.13 -39.98
CA ILE A 127 1.48 -37.50 -39.46
C ILE A 127 0.37 -38.26 -40.21
N GLU A 128 -0.76 -37.61 -40.52
CA GLU A 128 -1.84 -38.21 -41.29
C GLU A 128 -1.40 -38.54 -42.73
N GLU A 129 -0.65 -37.64 -43.39
CA GLU A 129 -0.05 -37.90 -44.70
C GLU A 129 0.96 -39.06 -44.65
N GLU A 130 1.82 -39.12 -43.62
CA GLU A 130 2.73 -40.25 -43.42
C GLU A 130 1.97 -41.57 -43.19
N ARG A 131 0.87 -41.54 -42.43
CA ARG A 131 0.00 -42.72 -42.20
C ARG A 131 -0.68 -43.19 -43.47
N LEU A 132 -1.17 -42.27 -44.29
CA LEU A 132 -1.76 -42.59 -45.59
C LEU A 132 -0.70 -43.16 -46.54
N ASN A 133 0.50 -42.59 -46.56
CA ASN A 133 1.61 -43.11 -47.35
C ASN A 133 2.04 -44.52 -46.87
N GLN A 134 2.12 -44.76 -45.56
CA GLN A 134 2.35 -46.10 -45.00
C GLN A 134 1.24 -47.08 -45.37
N GLN A 135 -0.04 -46.69 -45.34
CA GLN A 135 -1.14 -47.56 -45.79
C GLN A 135 -1.06 -47.88 -47.28
N VAL A 136 -0.69 -46.91 -48.12
CA VAL A 136 -0.48 -47.15 -49.56
C VAL A 136 0.66 -48.15 -49.77
N LEU A 137 1.79 -47.96 -49.08
CA LEU A 137 2.93 -48.89 -49.11
C LEU A 137 2.56 -50.28 -48.57
N GLN A 138 1.78 -50.38 -47.48
CA GLN A 138 1.29 -51.65 -46.96
C GLN A 138 0.34 -52.35 -47.94
N ARG A 139 -0.52 -51.61 -48.64
CA ARG A 139 -1.41 -52.16 -49.67
C ARG A 139 -0.64 -52.61 -50.91
N GLU A 140 0.47 -51.96 -51.23
CA GLU A 140 1.41 -52.39 -52.27
C GLU A 140 2.17 -53.66 -51.86
N ILE A 141 2.57 -53.77 -50.59
CA ILE A 141 3.16 -54.97 -50.01
C ILE A 141 2.13 -56.12 -50.02
N GLU A 142 0.88 -55.88 -49.58
CA GLU A 142 -0.22 -56.86 -49.55
C GLU A 142 -0.59 -57.34 -50.96
N LYS A 143 -0.58 -56.44 -51.95
CA LYS A 143 -0.75 -56.80 -53.37
C LYS A 143 0.44 -57.58 -53.95
N THR A 144 1.60 -57.52 -53.30
CA THR A 144 2.78 -58.34 -53.62
C THR A 144 2.80 -59.66 -52.83
N THR A 145 2.00 -59.78 -51.76
CA THR A 145 1.93 -60.97 -50.88
C THR A 145 0.71 -61.88 -51.13
N GLU A 146 -0.02 -61.71 -52.24
CA GLU A 146 -0.87 -62.80 -52.78
C GLU A 146 -0.03 -63.94 -53.42
N THR A 147 1.31 -63.83 -53.41
CA THR A 147 2.21 -64.92 -53.73
C THR A 147 3.21 -65.10 -52.59
N VAL A 148 3.23 -66.29 -52.00
CA VAL A 148 4.14 -66.83 -50.97
C VAL A 148 3.63 -66.80 -49.52
N GLU A 149 3.53 -68.02 -48.99
CA GLU A 149 2.99 -68.44 -47.70
C GLU A 149 3.91 -68.17 -46.49
N THR A 150 3.31 -68.32 -45.29
CA THR A 150 3.84 -68.51 -43.91
C THR A 150 3.94 -67.28 -42.98
N PRO A 151 3.30 -67.30 -41.78
CA PRO A 151 3.45 -66.25 -40.78
C PRO A 151 4.47 -66.67 -39.71
N ASP A 152 5.72 -66.23 -39.83
CA ASP A 152 6.78 -66.55 -38.84
C ASP A 152 7.85 -65.44 -38.68
N GLU A 153 7.50 -64.15 -38.85
CA GLU A 153 8.52 -63.08 -38.85
C GLU A 153 8.37 -62.01 -37.75
N VAL A 154 7.22 -61.92 -37.05
CA VAL A 154 7.04 -60.92 -35.97
C VAL A 154 7.75 -61.33 -34.66
N ASP A 155 8.09 -62.61 -34.51
CA ASP A 155 8.79 -63.12 -33.32
C ASP A 155 10.32 -62.86 -33.35
N SER A 156 10.94 -62.59 -34.51
CA SER A 156 12.41 -62.68 -34.60
C SER A 156 13.19 -61.55 -33.92
N PHE A 157 12.72 -60.30 -33.89
CA PHE A 157 13.52 -59.19 -33.34
C PHE A 157 13.34 -59.02 -31.82
N LEU A 158 12.08 -58.96 -31.37
CA LEU A 158 11.77 -58.81 -29.94
C LEU A 158 12.14 -60.06 -29.14
N GLU A 159 12.00 -61.27 -29.70
CA GLU A 159 12.47 -62.47 -28.99
C GLU A 159 14.00 -62.54 -28.93
N ARG A 160 14.72 -62.13 -29.98
CA ARG A 160 16.18 -62.05 -29.94
C ARG A 160 16.65 -61.02 -28.91
N LEU A 161 16.01 -59.86 -28.85
CA LEU A 161 16.30 -58.83 -27.85
C LEU A 161 15.97 -59.33 -26.44
N ARG A 162 14.79 -59.92 -26.24
CA ARG A 162 14.39 -60.51 -24.96
C ARG A 162 15.38 -61.59 -24.54
N LYS A 163 15.74 -62.50 -25.43
CA LYS A 163 16.71 -63.58 -25.18
C LYS A 163 18.12 -63.05 -24.90
N GLY A 164 18.52 -61.97 -25.57
CA GLY A 164 19.80 -61.28 -25.33
C GLY A 164 19.88 -60.61 -23.96
N VAL A 165 18.77 -60.05 -23.47
CA VAL A 165 18.70 -59.32 -22.19
C VAL A 165 18.24 -60.21 -21.02
N VAL A 166 17.82 -61.45 -21.27
CA VAL A 166 17.34 -62.39 -20.22
C VAL A 166 18.34 -62.51 -19.06
N LYS A 167 19.64 -62.66 -19.34
CA LYS A 167 20.64 -62.80 -18.27
C LYS A 167 20.73 -61.56 -17.39
N THR A 168 20.83 -60.38 -18.01
CA THR A 168 20.88 -59.09 -17.30
C THR A 168 19.61 -58.84 -16.52
N ARG A 169 18.46 -59.14 -17.12
CA ARG A 169 17.16 -59.03 -16.46
C ARG A 169 17.06 -59.93 -15.24
N THR A 170 17.45 -61.20 -15.35
CA THR A 170 17.40 -62.15 -14.24
C THR A 170 18.37 -61.73 -13.12
N GLN A 171 19.61 -61.36 -13.45
CA GLN A 171 20.57 -60.89 -12.44
C GLN A 171 20.12 -59.61 -11.74
N PHE A 172 19.56 -58.65 -12.48
CA PHE A 172 19.00 -57.43 -11.89
C PHE A 172 17.80 -57.73 -10.99
N GLN A 173 16.93 -58.65 -11.40
CA GLN A 173 15.78 -59.08 -10.59
C GLN A 173 16.21 -59.83 -9.33
N ASP A 174 17.25 -60.66 -9.40
CA ASP A 174 17.78 -61.40 -8.26
C ASP A 174 18.43 -60.45 -7.25
N ASN A 175 19.26 -59.50 -7.71
CA ASN A 175 19.89 -58.48 -6.86
C ASN A 175 18.85 -57.55 -6.22
N LEU A 176 17.83 -57.15 -6.97
CA LEU A 176 16.73 -56.33 -6.45
C LEU A 176 15.90 -57.10 -5.41
N ALA A 177 15.65 -58.39 -5.67
CA ALA A 177 14.95 -59.25 -4.72
C ALA A 177 15.73 -59.43 -3.43
N GLU A 178 17.07 -59.51 -3.50
CA GLU A 178 17.96 -59.55 -2.34
C GLU A 178 17.96 -58.24 -1.55
N ALA A 179 18.08 -57.09 -2.22
CA ALA A 179 18.05 -55.76 -1.59
C ALA A 179 16.73 -55.48 -0.85
N VAL A 180 15.60 -55.95 -1.41
CA VAL A 180 14.26 -55.77 -0.82
C VAL A 180 13.92 -56.88 0.19
N LEU A 181 14.71 -57.96 0.27
CA LEU A 181 14.40 -59.11 1.11
C LEU A 181 14.42 -58.74 2.60
N GLY A 182 13.29 -58.93 3.28
CA GLY A 182 13.16 -58.66 4.73
C GLY A 182 12.89 -57.20 5.09
N ARG A 183 12.84 -56.29 4.11
CA ARG A 183 12.44 -54.89 4.31
C ARG A 183 10.92 -54.77 4.21
N LYS A 184 10.27 -54.23 5.26
CA LYS A 184 8.81 -54.06 5.33
C LYS A 184 8.33 -52.70 4.82
N GLU A 185 9.22 -51.71 4.80
CA GLU A 185 8.96 -50.32 4.41
C GLU A 185 10.11 -49.80 3.55
N ILE A 186 9.81 -48.86 2.64
CA ILE A 186 10.80 -48.21 1.78
C ILE A 186 11.42 -47.06 2.57
N ASN A 187 12.62 -47.29 3.10
CA ASN A 187 13.37 -46.35 3.95
C ASN A 187 14.68 -45.94 3.27
N GLU A 188 15.35 -44.90 3.77
CA GLU A 188 16.64 -44.41 3.23
C GLU A 188 17.68 -45.54 3.11
N ASP A 189 17.78 -46.44 4.09
CA ASP A 189 18.65 -47.62 4.01
C ASP A 189 18.37 -48.51 2.77
N LEU A 190 17.10 -48.63 2.35
CA LEU A 190 16.73 -49.39 1.14
C LEU A 190 17.04 -48.61 -0.14
N LEU A 191 17.00 -47.27 -0.09
CA LEU A 191 17.38 -46.44 -1.24
C LEU A 191 18.89 -46.52 -1.49
N ASP A 192 19.68 -46.53 -0.43
CA ASP A 192 21.13 -46.74 -0.50
C ASP A 192 21.47 -48.15 -1.04
N ASP A 193 20.81 -49.21 -0.52
CA ASP A 193 20.96 -50.58 -1.03
C ASP A 193 20.54 -50.68 -2.52
N LEU A 194 19.55 -49.90 -2.95
CA LEU A 194 19.10 -49.86 -4.34
C LEU A 194 20.06 -49.08 -5.25
N GLU A 195 20.73 -48.04 -4.75
CA GLU A 195 21.82 -47.34 -5.45
C GLU A 195 22.99 -48.30 -5.75
N GLU A 196 23.30 -49.24 -4.85
CA GLU A 196 24.34 -50.25 -5.09
C GLU A 196 23.96 -51.27 -6.19
N VAL A 197 22.66 -51.52 -6.40
CA VAL A 197 22.15 -52.45 -7.42
C VAL A 197 22.04 -51.82 -8.83
N LEU A 198 21.93 -50.49 -8.91
CA LEU A 198 21.70 -49.70 -10.15
C LEU A 198 23.01 -49.32 -10.86
#